data_AF-A0A7X6IA37-F1
#
_entry.id   AF-A0A7X6IA37-F1
#
_cell.length_a   1.000
_cell.length_b   1.000
_cell.length_c   1.000
_cell.angle_alpha   90.00
_cell.angle_beta   90.00
_cell.angle_gamma   90.00
#
_symmetry.space_group_name_H-M   'P 1'
#
loop_
_entity.id
_entity.type
_entity.pdbx_description
1 polymer ?
#
loop_
_entity_poly.entity_id
_entity_poly.type
_entity_poly.pdbx_seq_one_letter_code
_entity_poly.pdbx_strand_id
1 'polypeptide(L)'
;MKRTTHIRSETESLDDIASALEGRVFHVTKLLYLDTILADAEIRPNPDGHLSTTFGHVPNAFFRKRNCVSVFDYRAAPTDQIRDFRNRCSPFQPARPPSEGIAILLLKPYIHASLIDWTQWKEEKMWRDMVVPYVEAGYPGPIPIDAIEEVICLKLNEDPNSFTARIRNIKKQTGPDLQI
;
A
#
# COMPACT_ATOMS: atom_id res chain seq x y z
N MET A 1 12.31 6.77 -14.97
CA MET A 1 11.67 5.88 -13.96
C MET A 1 11.82 4.44 -14.42
N LYS A 2 12.39 3.55 -13.61
CA LYS A 2 12.49 2.11 -13.92
C LYS A 2 11.16 1.42 -13.59
N ARG A 3 10.77 0.40 -14.35
CA ARG A 3 9.56 -0.39 -14.08
C ARG A 3 9.88 -1.88 -14.11
N THR A 4 9.46 -2.61 -13.08
CA THR A 4 9.64 -4.07 -12.95
C THR A 4 8.29 -4.72 -12.65
N THR A 5 8.00 -5.88 -13.24
CA THR A 5 6.75 -6.61 -13.03
C THR A 5 7.01 -8.00 -12.46
N HIS A 6 6.30 -8.33 -11.38
CA HIS A 6 6.30 -9.63 -10.73
C HIS A 6 4.89 -10.21 -10.76
N ILE A 7 4.77 -11.42 -11.30
CA ILE A 7 3.56 -12.23 -11.25
C ILE A 7 3.93 -13.50 -10.48
N ARG A 8 3.24 -13.75 -9.37
CA ARG A 8 3.53 -14.87 -8.48
C ARG A 8 2.27 -15.56 -8.02
N SER A 9 2.36 -16.81 -7.60
CA SER A 9 1.35 -17.46 -6.77
C SER A 9 1.26 -16.75 -5.41
N GLU A 10 0.07 -16.68 -4.83
CA GLU A 10 -0.15 -16.11 -3.49
C GLU A 10 0.62 -16.87 -2.39
N THR A 11 1.00 -18.12 -2.64
CA THR A 11 1.78 -18.97 -1.70
C THR A 11 3.28 -18.80 -1.84
N GLU A 12 3.78 -18.12 -2.87
CA GLU A 12 5.21 -17.85 -3.03
C GLU A 12 5.68 -16.74 -2.06
N SER A 13 6.94 -16.85 -1.64
CA SER A 13 7.56 -15.82 -0.79
C SER A 13 7.66 -14.47 -1.53
N LEU A 14 7.54 -13.39 -0.76
CA LEU A 14 7.73 -12.00 -1.20
C LEU A 14 8.96 -11.36 -0.54
N ASP A 15 9.84 -12.14 0.08
CA ASP A 15 10.96 -11.64 0.88
C ASP A 15 11.94 -10.80 0.07
N ASP A 16 12.16 -11.11 -1.21
CA ASP A 16 13.01 -10.33 -2.11
C ASP A 16 12.38 -8.97 -2.43
N ILE A 17 11.07 -8.92 -2.64
CA ILE A 17 10.34 -7.66 -2.84
C ILE A 17 10.37 -6.85 -1.55
N ALA A 18 10.10 -7.47 -0.39
CA ALA A 18 10.17 -6.83 0.91
C ALA A 18 11.57 -6.25 1.17
N SER A 19 12.63 -7.02 0.87
CA SER A 19 14.02 -6.59 1.01
C SER A 19 14.34 -5.39 0.12
N ALA A 20 13.74 -5.28 -1.06
CA ALA A 20 13.92 -4.12 -1.95
C ALA A 20 13.27 -2.83 -1.42
N LEU A 21 12.34 -2.93 -0.47
CA LEU A 21 11.68 -1.78 0.17
C LEU A 21 12.46 -1.24 1.39
N GLU A 22 13.37 -2.03 1.94
CA GLU A 22 14.16 -1.63 3.12
C GLU A 22 15.01 -0.38 2.83
N GLY A 23 14.96 0.60 3.74
CA GLY A 23 15.66 1.87 3.58
C GLY A 23 14.96 2.86 2.63
N ARG A 24 13.77 2.54 2.11
CA ARG A 24 13.09 3.34 1.07
C ARG A 24 11.81 3.98 1.58
N VAL A 25 11.39 5.04 0.89
CA VAL A 25 10.05 5.62 1.02
C VAL A 25 9.26 5.25 -0.22
N PHE A 26 8.01 4.81 -0.04
CA PHE A 26 7.21 4.34 -1.15
C PHE A 26 5.71 4.54 -0.96
N HIS A 27 5.01 4.67 -2.08
CA HIS A 27 3.55 4.68 -2.12
C HIS A 27 3.03 3.38 -2.71
N VAL A 28 1.89 2.87 -2.21
CA VAL A 28 1.25 1.67 -2.74
C VAL A 28 -0.12 2.01 -3.30
N THR A 29 -0.31 1.71 -4.58
CA THR A 29 -1.58 1.90 -5.29
C THR A 29 -2.06 0.61 -5.95
N LYS A 30 -3.35 0.46 -6.27
CA LYS A 30 -3.80 -0.65 -7.12
C LYS A 30 -3.25 -0.48 -8.53
N LEU A 31 -2.93 -1.58 -9.21
CA LEU A 31 -2.40 -1.52 -10.58
C LEU A 31 -3.30 -0.72 -11.52
N LEU A 32 -4.62 -0.82 -11.35
CA LEU A 32 -5.60 -0.13 -12.18
C LEU A 32 -5.51 1.41 -12.09
N TYR A 33 -4.95 1.96 -11.01
CA TYR A 33 -4.77 3.41 -10.85
C TYR A 33 -3.42 3.91 -11.34
N LEU A 34 -2.48 3.00 -11.65
CA LEU A 34 -1.12 3.39 -12.04
C LEU A 34 -1.15 4.25 -13.29
N ASP A 35 -1.85 3.82 -14.35
CA ASP A 35 -1.87 4.55 -15.62
C ASP A 35 -2.49 5.95 -15.47
N THR A 36 -3.50 6.12 -14.60
CA THR A 36 -4.05 7.44 -14.27
C THR A 36 -3.04 8.31 -13.53
N ILE A 37 -2.32 7.77 -12.54
CA ILE A 37 -1.24 8.49 -11.83
C ILE A 37 -0.14 8.93 -12.80
N LEU A 38 0.23 8.06 -13.74
CA LEU A 38 1.23 8.38 -14.77
C LEU A 38 0.74 9.48 -15.73
N ALA A 39 -0.54 9.42 -16.13
CA ALA A 39 -1.14 10.40 -17.02
C ALA A 39 -1.32 11.77 -16.35
N ASP A 40 -1.71 11.79 -15.07
CA ASP A 40 -1.86 13.01 -14.27
C ASP A 40 -0.51 13.62 -13.87
N ALA A 41 0.59 12.88 -14.05
CA ALA A 41 1.95 13.26 -13.67
C ALA A 41 2.14 13.54 -12.16
N GLU A 42 1.25 13.03 -11.31
CA GLU A 42 1.33 13.18 -9.85
C GLU A 42 0.54 12.12 -9.10
N ILE A 43 0.94 11.85 -7.85
CA ILE A 43 0.12 11.15 -6.85
C ILE A 43 -0.61 12.23 -6.05
N ARG A 44 -1.92 12.28 -6.18
CA ARG A 44 -2.75 13.32 -5.53
C ARG A 44 -3.10 12.97 -4.08
N PRO A 45 -3.12 13.95 -3.16
CA PRO A 45 -3.75 13.77 -1.87
C PRO A 45 -5.25 13.55 -2.07
N ASN A 46 -5.89 12.86 -1.12
CA ASN A 46 -7.31 12.52 -1.21
C ASN A 46 -8.11 13.10 -0.03
N PRO A 47 -8.10 14.43 0.20
CA PRO A 47 -8.70 15.03 1.39
C PRO A 47 -10.22 14.80 1.44
N ASP A 48 -10.90 14.92 0.30
CA ASP A 48 -12.34 14.77 0.13
C ASP A 48 -12.80 13.30 0.02
N GLY A 49 -11.92 12.39 -0.40
CA GLY A 49 -12.21 10.96 -0.50
C GLY A 49 -12.86 10.56 -1.81
N HIS A 50 -12.85 11.46 -2.79
CA HIS A 50 -13.37 11.15 -4.12
C HIS A 50 -12.41 10.25 -4.91
N LEU A 51 -11.11 10.26 -4.59
CA LEU A 51 -10.19 9.31 -5.18
C LEU A 51 -10.39 7.93 -4.56
N SER A 52 -10.35 6.91 -5.42
CA SER A 52 -10.33 5.52 -4.95
C SER A 52 -9.07 5.24 -4.13
N THR A 53 -9.17 4.36 -3.14
CA THR A 53 -8.08 4.05 -2.20
C THR A 53 -7.70 2.58 -2.27
N THR A 54 -6.43 2.31 -1.96
CA THR A 54 -5.87 0.95 -1.97
C THR A 54 -6.16 0.19 -0.69
N PHE A 55 -6.07 0.86 0.46
CA PHE A 55 -6.23 0.28 1.79
C PHE A 55 -7.61 0.58 2.42
N GLY A 56 -8.60 0.91 1.59
CA GLY A 56 -9.93 1.31 2.04
C GLY A 56 -10.00 2.77 2.49
N HIS A 57 -11.22 3.21 2.77
CA HIS A 57 -11.50 4.58 3.19
C HIS A 57 -11.50 4.68 4.71
N VAL A 58 -10.58 5.48 5.27
CA VAL A 58 -10.57 5.80 6.70
C VAL A 58 -10.77 7.30 6.89
N PRO A 59 -11.98 7.74 7.32
CA PRO A 59 -12.32 9.16 7.40
C PRO A 59 -11.43 9.97 8.35
N ASN A 60 -10.88 9.33 9.39
CA ASN A 60 -10.02 9.95 10.39
C ASN A 60 -8.51 9.75 10.14
N ALA A 61 -8.08 9.39 8.93
CA ALA A 61 -6.66 9.30 8.61
C ALA A 61 -5.95 10.66 8.78
N PHE A 62 -4.87 10.67 9.57
CA PHE A 62 -4.15 11.86 10.01
C PHE A 62 -3.60 12.69 8.84
N PHE A 63 -2.83 12.06 7.95
CA PHE A 63 -2.20 12.74 6.81
C PHE A 63 -3.20 13.20 5.76
N ARG A 64 -4.27 12.43 5.55
CA ARG A 64 -5.36 12.81 4.66
C ARG A 64 -6.01 14.13 5.05
N LYS A 65 -6.31 14.32 6.34
CA LYS A 65 -6.89 15.57 6.87
C LYS A 65 -5.98 16.79 6.70
N ARG A 66 -4.69 16.56 6.44
CA ARG A 66 -3.66 17.59 6.21
C ARG A 66 -3.32 17.75 4.73
N ASN A 67 -4.19 17.28 3.84
CA ASN A 67 -3.96 17.33 2.40
C ASN A 67 -2.60 16.71 2.00
N CYS A 68 -2.19 15.66 2.70
CA CYS A 68 -0.96 14.94 2.42
C CYS A 68 -1.24 13.63 1.67
N VAL A 69 -0.25 13.17 0.92
CA VAL A 69 -0.18 11.79 0.44
C VAL A 69 0.49 10.95 1.51
N SER A 70 -0.22 9.92 2.02
CA SER A 70 0.39 8.92 2.90
C SER A 70 1.37 8.03 2.12
N VAL A 71 2.56 7.86 2.69
CA VAL A 71 3.62 6.98 2.18
C VAL A 71 4.10 6.06 3.28
N PHE A 72 4.63 4.91 2.88
CA PHE A 72 5.40 4.04 3.76
C PHE A 72 6.83 4.58 3.85
N ASP A 73 7.34 4.72 5.06
CA ASP A 73 8.68 5.17 5.36
C ASP A 73 9.48 4.06 6.04
N TYR A 74 10.26 3.32 5.25
CA TYR A 74 11.10 2.21 5.71
C TYR A 74 12.57 2.61 5.87
N ARG A 75 12.87 3.92 5.93
CA ARG A 75 14.25 4.42 6.06
C ARG A 75 14.94 3.96 7.34
N ALA A 76 14.19 3.89 8.45
CA ALA A 76 14.72 3.43 9.71
C ALA A 76 15.03 1.92 9.67
N ALA A 77 16.19 1.53 10.21
CA ALA A 77 16.53 0.13 10.37
C ALA A 77 15.47 -0.58 11.25
N PRO A 78 14.97 -1.76 10.86
CA PRO A 78 13.87 -2.41 11.57
C PRO A 78 14.30 -2.98 12.92
N THR A 79 13.86 -2.34 14.01
CA THR A 79 13.79 -2.94 15.35
C THR A 79 12.61 -3.91 15.44
N ASP A 80 12.55 -4.76 16.47
CA ASP A 80 11.42 -5.69 16.67
C ASP A 80 10.07 -4.97 16.71
N GLN A 81 10.02 -3.79 17.34
CA GLN A 81 8.83 -2.95 17.36
C GLN A 81 8.44 -2.46 15.95
N ILE A 82 9.40 -1.97 15.17
CA ILE A 82 9.15 -1.53 13.79
C ILE A 82 8.67 -2.70 12.94
N ARG A 83 9.25 -3.90 13.12
CA ARG A 83 8.82 -5.13 12.42
C ARG A 83 7.36 -5.46 12.72
N ASP A 84 6.93 -5.36 13.97
CA ASP A 84 5.51 -5.60 14.33
C ASP A 84 4.58 -4.64 13.57
N PHE A 85 4.87 -3.33 13.59
CA PHE A 85 4.05 -2.36 12.86
C PHE A 85 4.06 -2.59 11.34
N ARG A 86 5.22 -2.91 10.75
CA ARG A 86 5.34 -3.25 9.32
C ARG A 86 4.55 -4.51 8.95
N ASN A 87 4.58 -5.53 9.79
CA ASN A 87 3.82 -6.76 9.57
C ASN A 87 2.31 -6.47 9.62
N ARG A 88 1.88 -5.64 10.57
CA ARG A 88 0.46 -5.29 10.75
C ARG A 88 -0.10 -4.40 9.64
N CYS A 89 0.71 -3.53 9.03
CA CYS A 89 0.25 -2.66 7.94
C CYS A 89 0.12 -3.40 6.60
N SER A 90 0.80 -4.55 6.46
CA SER A 90 0.65 -5.51 5.35
C SER A 90 0.56 -4.85 3.96
N PRO A 91 1.62 -4.18 3.49
CA PRO A 91 1.58 -3.39 2.24
C PRO A 91 1.26 -4.23 0.99
N PHE A 92 1.47 -5.54 1.03
CA PHE A 92 1.16 -6.46 -0.06
C PHE A 92 -0.25 -7.05 -0.02
N GLN A 93 -1.00 -6.86 1.07
CA GLN A 93 -2.36 -7.38 1.20
C GLN A 93 -3.28 -6.97 0.03
N PRO A 94 -3.24 -5.73 -0.48
CA PRO A 94 -4.08 -5.33 -1.61
C PRO A 94 -3.71 -6.01 -2.94
N ALA A 95 -2.58 -6.73 -3.01
CA ALA A 95 -2.20 -7.54 -4.17
C ALA A 95 -2.85 -8.93 -4.17
N ARG A 96 -3.41 -9.37 -3.05
CA ARG A 96 -3.98 -10.71 -2.88
C ARG A 96 -5.24 -10.89 -3.73
N PRO A 97 -5.49 -12.10 -4.26
CA PRO A 97 -6.72 -12.41 -4.98
C PRO A 97 -7.98 -12.02 -4.18
N PRO A 98 -9.05 -11.56 -4.84
CA PRO A 98 -9.24 -11.47 -6.29
C PRO A 98 -8.70 -10.17 -6.93
N SER A 99 -7.81 -9.44 -6.26
CA SER A 99 -7.23 -8.20 -6.79
C SER A 99 -6.46 -8.42 -8.11
N GLU A 100 -6.47 -7.42 -8.97
CA GLU A 100 -5.67 -7.41 -10.20
C GLU A 100 -4.18 -7.12 -9.94
N GLY A 101 -3.83 -6.72 -8.71
CA GLY A 101 -2.47 -6.45 -8.24
C GLY A 101 -2.27 -5.01 -7.78
N ILE A 102 -1.05 -4.70 -7.35
CA ILE A 102 -0.62 -3.38 -6.87
C ILE A 102 0.59 -2.86 -7.65
N ALA A 103 0.75 -1.54 -7.64
CA ALA A 103 2.01 -0.88 -7.96
C ALA A 103 2.60 -0.28 -6.68
N ILE A 104 3.89 -0.51 -6.48
CA ILE A 104 4.70 0.06 -5.40
C ILE A 104 5.63 1.09 -6.06
N LEU A 105 5.44 2.36 -5.72
CA LEU A 105 6.13 3.49 -6.33
C LEU A 105 7.21 3.95 -5.35
N LEU A 106 8.46 3.56 -5.60
CA LEU A 106 9.63 3.91 -4.81
C LEU A 106 10.02 5.36 -5.10
N LEU A 107 10.14 6.16 -4.06
CA LEU A 107 10.35 7.60 -4.15
C LEU A 107 11.84 7.94 -4.00
N LYS A 108 12.28 8.96 -4.74
CA LYS A 108 13.66 9.44 -4.77
C LYS A 108 14.02 10.10 -3.43
N PRO A 109 15.29 10.01 -2.99
CA PRO A 109 15.70 10.56 -1.69
C PRO A 109 15.46 12.05 -1.48
N TYR A 110 15.37 12.87 -2.55
CA TYR A 110 15.19 14.31 -2.39
C TYR A 110 13.87 14.69 -1.69
N ILE A 111 12.83 13.84 -1.76
CA ILE A 111 11.56 14.13 -1.09
C ILE A 111 11.64 13.97 0.44
N HIS A 112 12.68 13.29 0.94
CA HIS A 112 12.80 12.90 2.34
C HIS A 112 12.76 14.08 3.31
N ALA A 113 13.28 15.25 2.88
CA ALA A 113 13.31 16.46 3.68
C ALA A 113 11.92 17.12 3.84
N SER A 114 10.97 16.77 2.98
CA SER A 114 9.61 17.29 2.98
C SER A 114 8.61 16.37 3.69
N LEU A 115 9.03 15.19 4.15
CA LEU A 115 8.16 14.24 4.83
C LEU A 115 7.82 14.72 6.24
N ILE A 116 6.54 14.70 6.55
CA ILE A 116 5.99 14.92 7.88
C ILE A 116 5.99 13.58 8.60
N ASP A 117 6.67 13.53 9.74
CA ASP A 117 6.80 12.32 10.55
C ASP A 117 5.45 11.91 11.17
N TRP A 118 5.25 10.61 11.37
CA TRP A 118 4.07 10.09 12.06
C TRP A 118 3.89 10.68 13.45
N THR A 119 4.93 11.16 14.15
CA THR A 119 4.84 11.76 15.48
C THR A 119 4.09 13.08 15.52
N GLN A 120 3.90 13.74 14.37
CA GLN A 120 3.26 15.05 14.27
C GLN A 120 1.85 15.07 14.91
N TRP A 121 1.11 13.96 14.87
CA TRP A 121 -0.21 13.87 15.52
C TRP A 121 -0.18 14.12 17.03
N LYS A 122 0.94 13.80 17.70
CA LYS A 122 1.10 14.05 19.15
C LYS A 122 1.30 15.53 19.42
N GLU A 123 2.12 16.19 18.61
CA GLU A 123 2.40 17.62 18.72
C GLU A 123 1.14 18.45 18.48
N GLU A 124 0.36 18.05 17.48
CA GLU A 124 -0.93 18.67 17.15
C GLU A 124 -2.07 18.27 18.10
N LYS A 125 -1.84 17.34 19.03
CA LYS A 125 -2.83 16.80 19.99
C LYS A 125 -4.05 16.17 19.31
N MET A 126 -3.83 15.50 18.18
CA MET A 126 -4.89 14.95 17.32
C MET A 126 -5.18 13.49 17.65
N TRP A 127 -5.54 13.24 18.92
CA TRP A 127 -5.65 11.90 19.50
C TRP A 127 -6.70 10.98 18.87
N ARG A 128 -7.62 11.55 18.08
CA ARG A 128 -8.68 10.82 17.37
C ARG A 128 -8.31 10.51 15.92
N ASP A 129 -7.23 11.09 15.41
CA ASP A 129 -6.75 10.81 14.06
C ASP A 129 -5.95 9.51 14.07
N MET A 130 -6.10 8.75 12.99
CA MET A 130 -5.41 7.48 12.79
C MET A 130 -4.13 7.70 11.99
N VAL A 131 -3.03 7.18 12.53
CA VAL A 131 -1.70 7.13 11.89
C VAL A 131 -1.09 5.76 12.17
N VAL A 132 -0.24 5.25 11.30
CA VAL A 132 0.53 4.02 11.56
C VAL A 132 1.93 4.39 12.08
N PRO A 133 2.21 4.19 13.38
CA PRO A 133 3.50 4.54 13.98
C PRO A 133 4.68 3.86 13.28
N TYR A 134 5.80 4.58 13.20
CA TYR A 134 7.09 4.12 12.65
C TYR A 134 7.10 3.73 11.17
N VAL A 135 5.94 3.74 10.52
CA VAL A 135 5.73 3.15 9.20
C VAL A 135 5.17 4.16 8.23
N GLU A 136 4.30 5.05 8.69
CA GLU A 136 3.65 6.04 7.83
C GLU A 136 4.36 7.39 7.93
N ALA A 137 4.46 8.09 6.81
CA ALA A 137 4.78 9.51 6.78
C ALA A 137 3.82 10.21 5.80
N GLY A 138 3.74 11.53 5.90
CA GLY A 138 2.95 12.35 4.99
C GLY A 138 3.85 13.19 4.10
N TYR A 139 3.64 13.13 2.78
CA TYR A 139 4.16 14.16 1.89
C TYR A 139 3.11 15.27 1.70
N PRO A 140 3.44 16.55 1.93
CA PRO A 140 2.48 17.64 1.81
C PRO A 140 2.11 17.91 0.35
N GLY A 141 0.81 17.86 0.04
CA GLY A 141 0.32 18.08 -1.31
C GLY A 141 0.60 16.92 -2.29
N PRO A 142 0.49 17.17 -3.60
CA PRO A 142 0.76 16.16 -4.63
C PRO A 142 2.24 15.78 -4.69
N ILE A 143 2.52 14.48 -4.88
CA ILE A 143 3.86 13.99 -5.16
C ILE A 143 4.05 13.98 -6.69
N PRO A 144 4.99 14.75 -7.26
CA PRO A 144 5.18 14.78 -8.71
C PRO A 144 5.75 13.46 -9.23
N ILE A 145 5.42 13.07 -10.46
CA ILE A 145 5.89 11.82 -11.07
C ILE A 145 7.42 11.73 -11.15
N ASP A 146 8.09 12.88 -11.27
CA ASP A 146 9.55 12.97 -11.28
C ASP A 146 10.18 12.58 -9.94
N ALA A 147 9.40 12.55 -8.85
CA ALA A 147 9.81 12.01 -7.56
C ALA A 147 9.91 10.48 -7.56
N ILE A 148 9.36 9.80 -8.56
CA ILE A 148 9.32 8.34 -8.61
C ILE A 148 10.59 7.81 -9.27
N GLU A 149 11.34 7.04 -8.51
CA GLU A 149 12.58 6.41 -8.96
C GLU A 149 12.28 5.14 -9.75
N GLU A 150 11.47 4.27 -9.14
CA GLU A 150 11.15 2.95 -9.64
C GLU A 150 9.70 2.57 -9.30
N VAL A 151 9.10 1.77 -10.17
CA VAL A 151 7.78 1.17 -9.95
C VAL A 151 7.91 -0.35 -9.98
N ILE A 152 7.48 -1.00 -8.92
CA ILE A 152 7.34 -2.45 -8.83
C ILE A 152 5.86 -2.81 -8.96
N CYS A 153 5.49 -3.44 -10.07
CA CYS A 153 4.16 -3.99 -10.28
C CYS A 153 4.11 -5.41 -9.73
N LEU A 154 3.20 -5.71 -8.80
CA LEU A 154 3.03 -7.02 -8.20
C LEU A 154 1.60 -7.53 -8.40
N LYS A 155 1.47 -8.70 -9.02
CA LYS A 155 0.21 -9.46 -9.11
C LYS A 155 0.36 -10.82 -8.45
N LEU A 156 -0.53 -11.13 -7.52
CA LEU A 156 -0.62 -12.45 -6.91
C LEU A 156 -1.78 -13.21 -7.52
N ASN A 157 -1.49 -14.37 -8.10
CA ASN A 157 -2.49 -15.30 -8.61
C ASN A 157 -2.94 -16.23 -7.48
N GLU A 158 -4.21 -16.61 -7.49
CA GLU A 158 -4.73 -17.60 -6.56
C GLU A 158 -4.06 -18.96 -6.81
N ASP A 159 -3.57 -19.59 -5.75
CA ASP A 159 -3.06 -20.94 -5.82
C ASP A 159 -4.26 -21.89 -5.77
N PRO A 160 -4.50 -22.74 -6.79
CA PRO A 160 -5.63 -23.67 -6.79
C PRO A 160 -5.59 -24.66 -5.61
N ASN A 161 -4.42 -24.87 -5.01
CA ASN A 161 -4.24 -25.72 -3.84
C ASN A 161 -4.34 -24.95 -2.51
N SER A 162 -4.49 -23.62 -2.53
CA SER A 162 -4.66 -22.85 -1.29
C SER A 162 -5.94 -23.27 -0.57
N PHE A 163 -5.91 -23.15 0.75
CA PHE A 163 -7.08 -23.46 1.57
C PHE A 163 -8.32 -22.68 1.12
N THR A 164 -8.14 -21.39 0.78
CA THR A 164 -9.21 -20.52 0.28
C THR A 164 -9.78 -21.01 -1.05
N ALA A 165 -8.94 -21.39 -2.02
CA ALA A 165 -9.38 -21.93 -3.30
C ALA A 165 -10.13 -23.26 -3.12
N ARG A 166 -9.63 -24.14 -2.24
CA ARG A 166 -10.27 -25.42 -1.91
C ARG A 166 -11.65 -25.22 -1.28
N ILE A 167 -11.79 -24.30 -0.32
CA ILE A 167 -13.09 -23.97 0.29
C ILE A 167 -14.06 -23.38 -0.74
N ARG A 168 -13.59 -22.51 -1.65
CA ARG A 168 -14.44 -21.94 -2.71
C ARG A 168 -14.89 -23.01 -3.71
N ASN A 169 -14.02 -23.93 -4.07
CA ASN A 169 -14.34 -25.05 -4.97
C ASN A 169 -15.35 -26.01 -4.33
N ILE A 170 -15.23 -26.29 -3.02
CA ILE A 170 -16.23 -27.07 -2.28
C ILE A 170 -17.59 -26.35 -2.30
N LYS A 171 -17.63 -25.05 -1.98
CA LYS A 171 -18.88 -24.25 -2.02
C LYS A 171 -19.51 -24.17 -3.41
N LYS A 172 -18.69 -24.14 -4.48
CA LYS A 172 -19.17 -24.17 -5.87
C LYS A 172 -19.73 -25.54 -6.27
N GLN A 173 -19.22 -26.62 -5.69
CA GLN A 173 -19.71 -27.99 -5.92
C GLN A 173 -20.99 -28.29 -5.12
N THR A 174 -21.22 -27.62 -3.99
CA THR A 174 -22.41 -27.78 -3.13
C THR A 174 -23.47 -26.70 -3.37
N GLY A 175 -23.81 -26.38 -4.63
CA GLY A 175 -24.88 -25.42 -4.98
C GLY A 175 -26.26 -25.78 -4.36
N PRO A 176 -27.23 -24.83 -4.32
CA PRO A 176 -28.36 -24.84 -3.39
C PRO A 176 -29.50 -25.74 -3.87
N ASP A 177 -29.40 -27.04 -3.66
CA ASP A 177 -30.56 -27.92 -3.60
C ASP A 177 -30.97 -28.09 -2.13
N LEU A 178 -31.85 -27.20 -1.65
CA LEU A 178 -32.74 -27.43 -0.51
C LEU A 178 -33.82 -26.34 -0.56
N GLN A 179 -34.74 -26.48 -1.52
CA GLN A 179 -36.13 -26.12 -1.28
C GLN A 179 -36.77 -27.31 -0.55
N ILE A 180 -37.19 -27.10 0.69
CA ILE A 180 -38.27 -27.86 1.33
C ILE A 180 -39.24 -26.82 1.88
#